data_AF-A0A9P4PDC5-F1
#
_entry.id   AF-A0A9P4PDC5-F1
#
_cell.length_a   1.000
_cell.length_b   1.000
_cell.length_c   1.000
_cell.angle_alpha   90.00
_cell.angle_beta   90.00
_cell.angle_gamma   90.00
#
_symmetry.space_group_name_H-M   'P 1'
#
loop_
_entity.id
_entity.type
_entity.pdbx_description
1 polymer ?
#
loop_
_entity_poly.entity_id
_entity_poly.type
_entity_poly.pdbx_seq_one_letter_code
_entity_poly.pdbx_strand_id
1 'polypeptide(L)'
;MSSFNFARMLLHLVAFLGLLQCTLGNFDVYRIDIIGYPPNLKRHARDIAGNETIAGPPNNTTMPETAAPANSLDHYWSVLPHDWVCRDVLDARRLVDRKDVSGNKLGVRCNGDGCINDHSTDNLDLIEMHWTNIPLFHWTLYKDRLDDSGNQILWGVDGGKYGACKKIGTPGKWDICTDRPVGFGATQTIFVHKKFQCWSGRTAELINGGR
;
A
#
# COMPACT_ATOMS: atom_id res chain seq x y z
N MET A 1 -54.92 8.19 3.11
CA MET A 1 -53.80 7.89 2.19
C MET A 1 -53.72 6.38 2.04
N SER A 2 -53.80 5.84 0.82
CA SER A 2 -53.91 4.38 0.62
C SER A 2 -52.56 3.68 0.83
N SER A 3 -52.60 2.49 1.42
CA SER A 3 -51.46 1.61 1.69
C SER A 3 -50.60 1.31 0.45
N PHE A 4 -51.19 1.41 -0.74
CA PHE A 4 -50.52 1.21 -2.02
C PHE A 4 -49.43 2.24 -2.33
N ASN A 5 -49.59 3.49 -1.90
CA ASN A 5 -48.59 4.54 -2.18
C ASN A 5 -47.35 4.40 -1.30
N PHE A 6 -47.50 3.86 -0.08
CA PHE A 6 -46.39 3.65 0.84
C PHE A 6 -45.47 2.51 0.38
N ALA A 7 -46.05 1.40 -0.10
CA ALA A 7 -45.28 0.27 -0.62
C ALA A 7 -44.47 0.63 -1.87
N ARG A 8 -45.05 1.43 -2.78
CA ARG A 8 -44.34 1.92 -3.99
C ARG A 8 -43.19 2.87 -3.65
N MET A 9 -43.38 3.74 -2.66
CA MET A 9 -42.31 4.63 -2.18
C MET A 9 -41.17 3.85 -1.53
N LEU A 10 -41.49 2.81 -0.74
CA LEU A 10 -40.49 1.94 -0.12
C LEU A 10 -39.70 1.14 -1.16
N LEU A 11 -40.36 0.63 -2.20
CA LEU A 11 -39.71 -0.12 -3.29
C LEU A 11 -38.76 0.76 -4.11
N HIS A 12 -39.12 2.03 -4.34
CA HIS A 12 -38.24 2.99 -5.00
C HIS A 12 -37.09 3.45 -4.10
N LEU A 13 -37.30 3.55 -2.79
CA LEU A 13 -36.22 3.85 -1.83
C LEU A 13 -35.20 2.70 -1.76
N VAL A 14 -35.64 1.44 -1.76
CA VAL A 14 -34.77 0.26 -1.78
C VAL A 14 -34.03 0.14 -3.12
N ALA A 15 -34.68 0.45 -4.25
CA ALA A 15 -34.02 0.50 -5.55
C ALA A 15 -32.99 1.64 -5.64
N PHE A 16 -33.28 2.81 -5.06
CA PHE A 16 -32.32 3.91 -4.96
C PHE A 16 -31.16 3.61 -4.01
N LEU A 17 -31.41 2.92 -2.89
CA LEU A 17 -30.36 2.44 -1.97
C LEU A 17 -29.51 1.32 -2.60
N GLY A 18 -30.09 0.50 -3.47
CA GLY A 18 -29.38 -0.49 -4.28
C GLY A 18 -28.53 0.13 -5.40
N LEU A 19 -28.96 1.25 -5.99
CA LEU A 19 -28.18 2.04 -6.94
C LEU A 19 -27.13 2.94 -6.25
N LEU A 20 -27.28 3.19 -4.95
CA LEU A 20 -26.26 3.76 -4.08
C LEU A 20 -25.29 2.70 -3.51
N GLN A 21 -25.26 1.49 -4.06
CA GLN A 21 -24.07 0.65 -3.97
C GLN A 21 -22.97 1.29 -4.84
N CYS A 22 -22.38 2.33 -4.25
CA CYS A 22 -20.97 2.63 -4.23
C CYS A 22 -20.21 2.11 -5.46
N THR A 23 -19.68 3.03 -6.26
CA THR A 23 -18.38 2.83 -6.90
C THR A 23 -17.39 2.44 -5.80
N LEU A 24 -17.33 1.16 -5.47
CA LEU A 24 -16.34 0.62 -4.55
C LEU A 24 -15.01 0.83 -5.24
N GLY A 25 -14.26 1.79 -4.72
CA GLY A 25 -12.88 1.97 -5.08
C GLY A 25 -12.15 0.71 -4.61
N ASN A 26 -11.52 0.03 -5.57
CA ASN A 26 -10.73 -1.15 -5.31
C ASN A 26 -9.27 -0.74 -5.34
N PHE A 27 -8.52 -1.25 -4.38
CA PHE A 27 -7.09 -1.11 -4.36
C PHE A 27 -6.49 -2.35 -3.73
N ASP A 28 -5.27 -2.64 -4.11
CA ASP A 28 -4.55 -3.78 -3.59
C ASP A 28 -3.27 -3.26 -2.91
N VAL A 29 -2.89 -3.91 -1.81
CA VAL A 29 -1.69 -3.56 -1.05
C VAL A 29 -0.60 -4.55 -1.40
N TYR A 30 0.54 -4.01 -1.81
CA TYR A 30 1.69 -4.78 -2.28
C TYR A 30 2.89 -4.49 -1.41
N ARG A 31 3.71 -5.52 -1.30
CA ARG A 31 5.09 -5.42 -0.88
C ARG A 31 5.96 -5.44 -2.13
N ILE A 32 6.91 -4.53 -2.22
CA ILE A 32 7.71 -4.24 -3.41
C ILE A 32 9.18 -4.42 -3.07
N ASP A 33 9.87 -5.27 -3.82
CA ASP A 33 11.32 -5.39 -3.76
C ASP A 33 11.96 -4.76 -4.97
N ILE A 34 13.03 -4.01 -4.73
CA ILE A 34 13.78 -3.38 -5.80
C ILE A 34 15.20 -3.93 -5.79
N ILE A 35 15.60 -4.52 -6.91
CA ILE A 35 17.00 -4.89 -7.17
C ILE A 35 17.59 -3.88 -8.14
N GLY A 36 18.64 -3.18 -7.71
CA GLY A 36 19.47 -2.33 -8.57
C GLY A 36 20.95 -2.44 -8.20
N TYR A 37 21.84 -2.37 -9.19
CA TYR A 37 23.27 -2.12 -8.98
C TYR A 37 23.55 -0.60 -9.11
N PRO A 38 24.35 0.04 -8.22
CA PRO A 38 24.59 1.49 -8.22
C PRO A 38 25.95 1.86 -8.85
N PRO A 39 26.21 3.17 -9.14
CA PRO A 39 26.75 4.01 -8.06
C PRO A 39 26.12 5.40 -7.87
N ASN A 40 25.21 5.89 -8.72
CA ASN A 40 24.90 7.35 -8.73
C ASN A 40 23.45 7.75 -8.40
N LEU A 41 22.62 6.86 -7.86
CA LEU A 41 21.31 7.26 -7.34
C LEU A 41 21.47 7.80 -5.91
N LYS A 42 21.50 9.12 -5.82
CA LYS A 42 21.41 9.91 -4.60
C LYS A 42 20.16 9.47 -3.83
N ARG A 43 20.33 8.83 -2.68
CA ARG A 43 19.23 8.59 -1.73
C ARG A 43 18.92 9.90 -1.03
N HIS A 44 17.64 10.30 -0.96
CA HIS A 44 17.27 11.41 -0.09
C HIS A 44 17.50 10.98 1.36
N ALA A 45 18.13 11.83 2.19
CA ALA A 45 18.46 11.51 3.59
C ALA A 45 17.25 11.06 4.44
N ARG A 46 16.02 11.38 4.01
CA ARG A 46 14.76 10.97 4.64
C ARG A 46 14.41 9.49 4.44
N ASP A 47 15.05 8.82 3.48
CA ASP A 47 14.81 7.43 3.08
C ASP A 47 15.86 6.46 3.69
N ILE A 48 16.81 6.97 4.51
CA ILE A 48 17.85 6.19 5.18
C ILE A 48 17.38 5.82 6.59
N ALA A 49 17.45 4.53 6.95
CA ALA A 49 17.15 4.07 8.30
C ALA A 49 18.13 4.69 9.31
N GLY A 50 17.63 5.17 10.45
CA GLY A 50 18.42 5.91 11.44
C GLY A 50 19.56 5.15 12.13
N ASN A 51 19.84 3.90 11.74
CA ASN A 51 20.92 3.06 12.26
C ASN A 51 22.07 2.85 11.26
N GLU A 52 22.02 3.41 10.05
CA GLU A 52 23.12 3.32 9.09
C GLU A 52 24.17 4.43 9.34
N THR A 53 25.42 4.05 9.59
CA THR A 53 26.54 5.00 9.68
C THR A 53 26.94 5.53 8.31
N ILE A 54 26.85 6.85 8.13
CA ILE A 54 27.18 7.59 6.91
C ILE A 54 28.70 7.78 6.82
N ALA A 55 29.35 7.23 5.79
CA ALA A 55 30.75 7.51 5.47
C ALA A 55 30.83 8.25 4.11
N GLY A 56 31.26 9.51 4.13
CA GLY A 56 31.51 10.34 2.94
C GLY A 56 31.84 11.78 3.31
N PRO A 57 32.70 12.49 2.54
CA PRO A 57 33.03 13.88 2.83
C PRO A 57 31.79 14.79 2.66
N PRO A 58 31.56 15.75 3.56
CA PRO A 58 30.42 16.63 3.50
C PRO A 58 30.59 17.62 2.35
N ASN A 59 29.87 17.42 1.24
CA ASN A 59 29.77 18.47 0.22
C ASN A 59 28.64 19.44 0.59
N ASN A 60 29.04 20.70 0.64
CA ASN A 60 28.33 21.85 1.16
C ASN A 60 27.10 22.22 0.30
N THR A 61 25.90 21.77 0.68
CA THR A 61 24.62 22.52 0.82
C THR A 61 23.45 21.51 0.88
N THR A 62 22.70 21.53 2.00
CA THR A 62 21.45 20.79 2.29
C THR A 62 21.46 19.25 2.15
N MET A 63 21.56 18.57 3.31
CA MET A 63 21.42 17.12 3.58
C MET A 63 22.52 16.19 3.01
N PRO A 64 23.18 15.36 3.83
CA PRO A 64 24.19 14.42 3.35
C PRO A 64 23.57 13.29 2.50
N GLU A 65 24.06 13.12 1.28
CA GLU A 65 23.70 12.05 0.33
C GLU A 65 24.66 10.86 0.54
N THR A 66 24.15 9.62 0.66
CA THR A 66 24.98 8.41 0.79
C THR A 66 24.62 7.31 -0.19
N ALA A 67 25.63 6.76 -0.87
CA ALA A 67 25.52 5.62 -1.77
C ALA A 67 25.27 4.31 -0.99
N ALA A 68 24.30 3.51 -1.43
CA ALA A 68 24.04 2.16 -0.91
C ALA A 68 25.05 1.15 -1.44
N PRO A 69 25.39 0.10 -0.68
CA PRO A 69 26.10 -1.06 -1.23
C PRO A 69 25.26 -1.78 -2.29
N ALA A 70 25.95 -2.40 -3.25
CA ALA A 70 25.40 -2.79 -4.55
C ALA A 70 24.37 -3.95 -4.59
N ASN A 71 23.90 -4.42 -3.44
CA ASN A 71 22.97 -5.55 -3.33
C ASN A 71 21.92 -5.33 -2.21
N SER A 72 21.60 -4.08 -1.83
CA SER A 72 20.48 -3.88 -0.90
C SER A 72 19.16 -4.11 -1.64
N LEU A 73 18.43 -5.12 -1.19
CA LEU A 73 17.00 -5.22 -1.50
C LEU A 73 16.33 -4.13 -0.68
N ASP A 74 15.95 -3.04 -1.35
CA ASP A 74 15.12 -2.05 -0.72
C ASP A 74 13.67 -2.56 -0.75
N HIS A 75 13.06 -2.64 0.43
CA HIS A 75 11.70 -3.14 0.58
C HIS A 75 10.71 -2.00 0.84
N TYR A 76 9.65 -1.95 0.06
CA TYR A 76 8.63 -0.92 0.14
C TYR A 76 7.23 -1.49 0.16
N TRP A 77 6.28 -0.71 0.63
CA TRP A 77 4.86 -0.96 0.47
C TRP A 77 4.27 0.02 -0.53
N SER A 78 3.32 -0.47 -1.32
CA SER A 78 2.64 0.33 -2.33
C SER A 78 1.17 -0.07 -2.42
N VAL A 79 0.36 0.88 -2.88
CA VAL A 79 -1.05 0.67 -3.21
C VAL A 79 -1.23 0.83 -4.71
N LEU A 80 -1.78 -0.19 -5.36
CA LEU A 80 -2.02 -0.20 -6.80
C LEU A 80 -3.51 -0.51 -7.10
N PRO A 81 -4.03 -0.10 -8.26
CA PRO A 81 -5.36 -0.55 -8.70
C PRO A 81 -5.35 -2.07 -8.95
N HIS A 82 -6.54 -2.67 -8.97
CA HIS A 82 -6.66 -4.13 -9.11
C HIS A 82 -6.14 -4.66 -10.46
N ASP A 83 -6.25 -3.83 -11.50
CA ASP A 83 -5.90 -4.06 -12.90
C ASP A 83 -4.61 -3.32 -13.30
N TRP A 84 -3.70 -3.10 -12.35
CA TRP A 84 -2.45 -2.38 -12.55
C TRP A 84 -1.58 -2.95 -13.68
N VAL A 85 -0.78 -2.07 -14.27
CA VAL A 85 0.29 -2.40 -15.23
C VAL A 85 1.63 -1.89 -14.71
N CYS A 86 2.76 -2.37 -15.25
CA CYS A 86 4.08 -2.02 -14.71
C CYS A 86 4.38 -0.51 -14.64
N ARG A 87 3.73 0.31 -15.47
CA ARG A 87 3.82 1.77 -15.34
C ARG A 87 3.28 2.26 -14.00
N ASP A 88 2.16 1.72 -13.52
CA ASP A 88 1.56 2.09 -12.24
C ASP A 88 2.51 1.78 -11.08
N VAL A 89 3.25 0.67 -11.15
CA VAL A 89 4.27 0.31 -10.13
C VAL A 89 5.40 1.34 -10.08
N LEU A 90 5.83 1.82 -11.25
CA LEU A 90 6.88 2.83 -11.37
C LEU A 90 6.42 4.17 -10.79
N ASP A 91 5.17 4.55 -11.05
CA ASP A 91 4.60 5.83 -10.64
C ASP A 91 4.05 5.84 -9.20
N ALA A 92 3.76 4.66 -8.65
CA ALA A 92 3.13 4.52 -7.34
C ALA A 92 4.03 5.00 -6.19
N ARG A 93 3.36 5.47 -5.13
CA ARG A 93 4.03 5.86 -3.88
C ARG A 93 4.59 4.61 -3.22
N ARG A 94 5.85 4.71 -2.81
CA ARG A 94 6.57 3.65 -2.09
C ARG A 94 6.83 4.13 -0.67
N LEU A 95 6.35 3.38 0.31
CA LEU A 95 6.55 3.68 1.72
C LEU A 95 7.35 2.58 2.40
N VAL A 96 8.27 2.97 3.27
CA VAL A 96 9.13 2.03 4.01
C VAL A 96 8.42 1.43 5.21
N ASP A 97 8.98 0.32 5.72
CA ASP A 97 8.60 -0.19 7.02
C ASP A 97 8.92 0.80 8.13
N ARG A 98 8.04 0.87 9.13
CA ARG A 98 8.27 1.64 10.34
C ARG A 98 7.81 0.85 11.56
N LYS A 99 8.47 1.12 12.69
CA LYS A 99 7.99 0.64 13.99
C LYS A 99 6.74 1.37 14.47
N ASP A 100 6.52 2.58 13.97
CA ASP A 100 5.44 3.48 14.34
C ASP A 100 5.08 4.40 13.16
N VAL A 101 3.78 4.45 12.85
CA VAL A 101 3.19 5.28 11.77
C VAL A 101 2.12 6.24 12.31
N SER A 102 2.08 6.43 13.63
CA SER A 102 1.17 7.37 14.29
C SER A 102 1.51 8.84 14.04
N GLY A 103 0.55 9.72 14.31
CA GLY A 103 0.69 11.16 14.07
C GLY A 103 0.86 11.44 12.58
N ASN A 104 1.93 12.13 12.19
CA ASN A 104 2.19 12.53 10.79
C ASN A 104 3.19 11.61 10.06
N LYS A 105 3.53 10.45 10.64
CA LYS A 105 4.58 9.56 10.14
C LYS A 105 4.05 8.64 9.05
N LEU A 106 4.32 8.98 7.79
CA LEU A 106 4.02 8.10 6.66
C LEU A 106 4.85 6.82 6.73
N GLY A 107 4.25 5.68 6.38
CA GLY A 107 4.92 4.39 6.42
C GLY A 107 3.93 3.25 6.53
N VAL A 108 4.49 2.05 6.66
CA VAL A 108 3.71 0.87 7.06
C VAL A 108 4.39 0.22 8.25
N ARG A 109 3.64 0.01 9.32
CA ARG A 109 4.04 -0.85 10.43
C ARG A 109 3.43 -2.22 10.21
N CYS A 110 4.27 -3.22 10.10
CA CYS A 110 3.87 -4.60 9.90
C CYS A 110 4.38 -5.48 11.04
N ASN A 111 3.53 -6.36 11.55
CA ASN A 111 3.90 -7.33 12.59
C ASN A 111 3.45 -8.76 12.22
N GLY A 112 4.29 -9.73 12.56
CA GLY A 112 4.14 -11.14 12.21
C GLY A 112 4.95 -11.54 10.96
N ASP A 113 5.12 -12.84 10.76
CA ASP A 113 5.98 -13.37 9.70
C ASP A 113 5.47 -13.07 8.29
N GLY A 114 4.16 -12.82 8.13
CA GLY A 114 3.57 -12.50 6.82
C GLY A 114 3.98 -11.14 6.25
N CYS A 115 4.78 -10.35 7.00
CA CYS A 115 5.40 -9.12 6.52
C CYS A 115 6.52 -9.37 5.50
N ILE A 116 7.11 -10.58 5.52
CA ILE A 116 8.17 -11.00 4.61
C ILE A 116 7.55 -11.32 3.25
N ASN A 117 8.24 -10.99 2.16
CA ASN A 117 7.67 -10.88 0.81
C ASN A 117 7.04 -12.18 0.30
N ASP A 118 7.67 -13.31 0.57
CA ASP A 118 7.28 -14.66 0.17
C ASP A 118 6.46 -15.42 1.25
N HIS A 119 6.29 -14.83 2.42
CA HIS A 119 5.51 -15.44 3.49
C HIS A 119 4.01 -15.22 3.30
N SER A 120 3.22 -16.18 3.82
CA SER A 120 1.76 -16.10 3.81
C SER A 120 1.26 -14.93 4.65
N THR A 121 0.31 -14.17 4.09
CA THR A 121 -0.41 -13.13 4.85
C THR A 121 -1.25 -13.67 6.00
N ASP A 122 -1.47 -14.98 6.09
CA ASP A 122 -2.13 -15.59 7.26
C ASP A 122 -1.29 -15.48 8.55
N ASN A 123 0.02 -15.30 8.39
CA ASN A 123 0.96 -15.12 9.49
C ASN A 123 1.13 -13.64 9.88
N LEU A 124 0.25 -12.75 9.41
CA LEU A 124 0.20 -11.36 9.86
C LEU A 124 -0.62 -11.25 11.14
N ASP A 125 -0.09 -10.52 12.11
CA ASP A 125 -0.81 -10.19 13.34
C ASP A 125 -1.49 -8.82 13.20
N LEU A 126 -0.76 -7.84 12.65
CA LEU A 126 -1.32 -6.54 12.28
C LEU A 126 -0.54 -5.91 11.13
N ILE A 127 -1.23 -5.05 10.39
CA ILE A 127 -0.60 -4.09 9.49
C ILE A 127 -1.30 -2.73 9.67
N GLU A 128 -0.51 -1.72 10.00
CA GLU A 128 -0.94 -0.34 10.16
C GLU A 128 -0.27 0.49 9.06
N MET A 129 -1.06 1.18 8.25
CA MET A 129 -0.62 1.84 7.03
C MET A 129 -1.01 3.30 7.10
N HIS A 130 -0.03 4.20 6.91
CA HIS A 130 -0.26 5.63 6.81
C HIS A 130 0.27 6.15 5.47
N TRP A 131 -0.63 6.37 4.53
CA TRP A 131 -0.31 6.71 3.14
C TRP A 131 -0.14 8.20 2.90
N THR A 132 -1.03 9.03 3.43
CA THR A 132 -1.02 10.50 3.30
C THR A 132 -1.77 11.17 4.45
N ASN A 133 -1.39 12.41 4.77
CA ASN A 133 -2.05 13.24 5.78
C ASN A 133 -3.21 14.07 5.19
N ILE A 134 -3.19 14.35 3.88
CA ILE A 134 -4.16 15.23 3.22
C ILE A 134 -4.54 14.65 1.84
N PRO A 135 -5.78 14.15 1.67
CA PRO A 135 -6.68 13.70 2.75
C PRO A 135 -6.01 12.61 3.61
N LEU A 136 -6.49 12.41 4.84
CA LEU A 136 -5.91 11.41 5.74
C LEU A 136 -6.28 9.99 5.29
N PHE A 137 -5.26 9.18 4.97
CA PHE A 137 -5.40 7.74 4.72
C PHE A 137 -4.49 6.98 5.67
N HIS A 138 -5.05 6.64 6.83
CA HIS A 138 -4.41 5.85 7.87
C HIS A 138 -5.36 4.73 8.29
N TRP A 139 -4.94 3.49 8.04
CA TRP A 139 -5.75 2.32 8.34
C TRP A 139 -4.97 1.22 9.04
N THR A 140 -5.67 0.40 9.81
CA THR A 140 -5.14 -0.82 10.41
C THR A 140 -5.97 -2.03 10.02
N LEU A 141 -5.31 -3.11 9.62
CA LEU A 141 -5.89 -4.44 9.49
C LEU A 141 -5.37 -5.28 10.66
N TYR A 142 -6.29 -5.88 11.41
CA TYR A 142 -5.98 -6.78 12.52
C TYR A 142 -6.29 -8.21 12.09
N LYS A 143 -5.50 -9.18 12.53
CA LYS A 143 -5.69 -10.62 12.22
C LYS A 143 -7.08 -11.13 12.59
N ASP A 144 -7.61 -10.66 13.71
CA ASP A 144 -8.80 -11.16 14.40
C ASP A 144 -10.06 -10.31 14.15
N ARG A 145 -9.95 -9.18 13.43
CA ARG A 145 -11.10 -8.30 13.15
C ARG A 145 -11.59 -8.48 11.73
N LEU A 146 -12.50 -9.44 11.57
CA LEU A 146 -13.04 -9.84 10.28
C LEU A 146 -14.48 -9.35 10.09
N ASP A 147 -14.88 -9.18 8.83
CA ASP A 147 -16.28 -9.03 8.43
C ASP A 147 -17.00 -10.40 8.39
N ASP A 148 -18.30 -10.38 8.08
CA ASP A 148 -19.14 -11.59 8.02
C ASP A 148 -18.70 -12.58 6.91
N SER A 149 -17.84 -12.15 5.98
CA SER A 149 -17.27 -12.96 4.90
C SER A 149 -15.84 -13.43 5.21
N GLY A 150 -15.32 -13.14 6.40
CA GLY A 150 -13.96 -13.51 6.82
C GLY A 150 -12.85 -12.62 6.26
N ASN A 151 -13.16 -11.45 5.69
CA ASN A 151 -12.16 -10.47 5.23
C ASN A 151 -11.75 -9.54 6.37
N GLN A 152 -10.50 -9.09 6.39
CA GLN A 152 -10.01 -8.18 7.43
C GLN A 152 -10.61 -6.79 7.25
N ILE A 153 -11.17 -6.23 8.31
CA ILE A 153 -11.79 -4.90 8.28
C ILE A 153 -10.70 -3.82 8.25
N LEU A 154 -10.87 -2.86 7.35
CA LEU A 154 -10.03 -1.67 7.23
C LEU A 154 -10.45 -0.61 8.27
N TRP A 155 -9.79 -0.61 9.43
CA TRP A 155 -10.11 0.30 10.53
C TRP A 155 -9.36 1.63 10.41
N GLY A 156 -10.08 2.75 10.44
CA GLY A 156 -9.48 4.09 10.53
C GLY A 156 -9.00 4.43 11.93
N VAL A 157 -8.16 5.45 12.04
CA VAL A 157 -7.68 5.99 13.34
C VAL A 157 -8.80 6.59 14.19
N ASP A 158 -9.91 6.94 13.56
CA ASP A 158 -11.15 7.40 14.19
C ASP A 158 -12.02 6.25 14.75
N GLY A 159 -11.59 5.00 14.58
CA GLY A 159 -12.37 3.82 14.92
C GLY A 159 -13.49 3.51 13.92
N GLY A 160 -13.54 4.20 12.77
CA GLY A 160 -14.47 3.91 11.69
C GLY A 160 -14.05 2.68 10.87
N LYS A 161 -15.02 2.04 10.19
CA LYS A 161 -14.76 0.99 9.20
C LYS A 161 -14.84 1.59 7.79
N TYR A 162 -13.78 1.43 6.99
CA TYR A 162 -13.66 2.06 5.67
C TYR A 162 -13.72 1.08 4.49
N GLY A 163 -13.84 -0.20 4.79
CA GLY A 163 -13.80 -1.27 3.80
C GLY A 163 -13.33 -2.58 4.43
N ALA A 164 -12.99 -3.52 3.56
CA ALA A 164 -12.43 -4.80 3.96
C ALA A 164 -11.36 -5.25 2.96
N CYS A 165 -10.47 -6.12 3.40
CA CYS A 165 -9.37 -6.67 2.64
C CYS A 165 -9.33 -8.18 2.75
N LYS A 166 -9.26 -8.86 1.61
CA LYS A 166 -8.97 -10.27 1.52
C LYS A 166 -7.46 -10.48 1.58
N LYS A 167 -7.05 -11.38 2.47
CA LYS A 167 -5.70 -11.96 2.50
C LYS A 167 -5.47 -12.80 1.26
N ILE A 168 -4.31 -12.64 0.63
CA ILE A 168 -3.93 -13.46 -0.53
C ILE A 168 -3.40 -14.85 -0.11
N GLY A 169 -2.93 -14.99 1.13
CA GLY A 169 -2.30 -16.19 1.64
C GLY A 169 -0.82 -16.24 1.21
N THR A 170 -0.32 -17.41 0.86
CA THR A 170 1.02 -17.57 0.28
C THR A 170 1.03 -17.04 -1.15
N PRO A 171 1.90 -16.07 -1.50
CA PRO A 171 2.00 -15.59 -2.88
C PRO A 171 2.46 -16.73 -3.80
N GLY A 172 1.58 -17.24 -4.66
CA GLY A 172 1.92 -18.32 -5.59
C GLY A 172 2.81 -17.87 -6.76
N LYS A 173 2.80 -16.57 -7.07
CA LYS A 173 3.61 -15.91 -8.09
C LYS A 173 3.75 -14.43 -7.75
N TRP A 174 4.90 -13.84 -8.01
CA TRP A 174 5.10 -12.40 -8.02
C TRP A 174 5.20 -11.89 -9.45
N ASP A 175 4.78 -10.65 -9.65
CA ASP A 175 4.96 -9.97 -10.92
C ASP A 175 6.31 -9.24 -10.95
N ILE A 176 6.85 -9.04 -12.15
CA ILE A 176 8.16 -8.43 -12.36
C ILE A 176 7.99 -7.26 -13.31
N CYS A 177 8.46 -6.10 -12.89
CA CYS A 177 8.51 -4.89 -13.69
C CYS A 177 9.94 -4.41 -13.86
N THR A 178 10.20 -3.75 -14.97
CA THR A 178 11.48 -3.12 -15.26
C THR A 178 11.25 -1.67 -15.63
N ASP A 179 12.14 -0.77 -15.18
CA ASP A 179 12.06 0.67 -15.52
C ASP A 179 12.38 0.93 -17.01
N ARG A 180 13.09 0.00 -17.64
CA ARG A 180 13.49 0.04 -19.06
C ARG A 180 13.69 -1.39 -19.59
N PRO A 181 13.74 -1.59 -20.93
CA PRO A 181 14.02 -2.90 -21.50
C PRO A 181 15.39 -3.46 -21.06
N VAL A 182 15.42 -4.75 -20.75
CA VAL A 182 16.64 -5.47 -20.38
C VAL A 182 17.67 -5.32 -21.51
N GLY A 183 18.86 -4.82 -21.18
CA GLY A 183 19.95 -4.57 -22.14
C GLY A 183 20.24 -3.09 -22.42
N PHE A 184 19.39 -2.17 -21.97
CA PHE A 184 19.62 -0.71 -22.11
C PHE A 184 20.26 -0.10 -20.85
N GLY A 185 21.43 -0.61 -20.47
CA GLY A 185 22.19 -0.15 -19.30
C GLY A 185 21.62 -0.68 -17.97
N ALA A 186 21.89 0.04 -16.88
CA ALA A 186 21.46 -0.34 -15.53
C ALA A 186 19.92 -0.31 -15.43
N THR A 187 19.28 -1.47 -15.51
CA THR A 187 17.83 -1.65 -15.40
C THR A 187 17.46 -1.92 -13.94
N GLN A 188 16.46 -1.21 -13.42
CA GLN A 188 15.87 -1.49 -12.13
C GLN A 188 14.84 -2.60 -12.29
N THR A 189 15.02 -3.71 -11.56
CA THR A 189 14.03 -4.79 -11.51
C THR A 189 13.20 -4.64 -10.25
N ILE A 190 11.89 -4.64 -10.41
CA ILE A 190 10.91 -4.46 -9.33
C ILE A 190 10.06 -5.73 -9.23
N PHE A 191 10.09 -6.37 -8.07
CA PHE A 191 9.24 -7.52 -7.75
C PHE A 191 8.03 -7.05 -6.97
N VAL A 192 6.84 -7.49 -7.40
CA VAL A 192 5.56 -7.00 -6.90
C VAL A 192 4.83 -8.16 -6.22
N HIS A 193 4.76 -8.11 -4.89
CA HIS A 193 4.19 -9.16 -4.04
C HIS A 193 2.85 -8.71 -3.48
N LYS A 194 1.76 -9.22 -4.07
CA LYS A 194 0.41 -8.91 -3.59
C LYS A 194 0.20 -9.48 -2.20
N LYS A 195 -0.18 -8.64 -1.24
CA LYS A 195 -0.49 -9.07 0.13
C LYS A 195 -2.00 -9.01 0.41
N PHE A 196 -2.65 -7.94 -0.02
CA PHE A 196 -4.07 -7.75 0.21
C PHE A 196 -4.79 -7.32 -1.05
N GLN A 197 -6.02 -7.82 -1.20
CA GLN A 197 -7.00 -7.28 -2.13
C GLN A 197 -8.08 -6.55 -1.34
N CYS A 198 -8.22 -5.24 -1.53
CA CYS A 198 -9.10 -4.41 -0.70
C CYS A 198 -10.23 -3.75 -1.48
N TRP A 199 -11.38 -3.64 -0.82
CA TRP A 199 -12.57 -2.96 -1.32
C TRP A 199 -12.94 -1.85 -0.34
N SER A 200 -13.07 -0.63 -0.84
CA SER A 200 -13.37 0.55 -0.03
C SER A 200 -14.16 1.58 -0.83
N GLY A 201 -14.46 2.73 -0.23
CA GLY A 201 -14.93 3.91 -0.98
C GLY A 201 -13.80 4.73 -1.62
N ARG A 202 -12.59 4.19 -1.77
CA ARG A 202 -11.35 4.92 -2.17
C ARG A 202 -10.57 4.13 -3.23
N THR A 203 -9.99 4.83 -4.21
CA THR A 203 -9.14 4.23 -5.26
C THR A 203 -7.66 4.32 -4.89
N ALA A 204 -6.84 3.48 -5.52
CA ALA A 204 -5.38 3.56 -5.39
C ALA A 204 -4.82 4.94 -5.78
N GLU A 205 -5.34 5.53 -6.85
CA GLU A 205 -4.98 6.87 -7.32
C GLU A 205 -5.21 7.93 -6.23
N LEU A 206 -6.40 7.92 -5.63
CA LEU A 206 -6.74 8.83 -4.54
C LEU A 206 -5.80 8.63 -3.35
N ILE A 207 -5.52 7.38 -2.97
CA ILE A 207 -4.60 7.04 -1.87
C ILE A 207 -3.18 7.55 -2.12
N ASN A 208 -2.72 7.44 -3.36
CA ASN A 208 -1.38 7.88 -3.77
C ASN A 208 -1.27 9.42 -3.91
N GLY A 209 -2.39 10.14 -3.81
CA GLY A 209 -2.46 11.60 -3.82
C GLY A 209 -2.92 12.22 -5.14
N GLY A 210 -3.59 11.46 -6.02
CA GLY A 210 -4.22 11.97 -7.25
C GLY A 210 -3.27 12.68 -8.20
N ARG A 211 -2.28 11.97 -8.74
CA ARG A 211 -1.31 12.54 -9.69
C ARG A 211 -1.89 12.67 -11.09
#